data_AF-A0A848WUA5-F1
#
_entry.id   AF-A0A848WUA5-F1
#
_cell.length_a   1.000
_cell.length_b   1.000
_cell.length_c   1.000
_cell.angle_alpha   90.00
_cell.angle_beta   90.00
_cell.angle_gamma   90.00
#
_symmetry.space_group_name_H-M   'P 1'
#
loop_
_entity.id
_entity.type
_entity.pdbx_description
1 polymer ?
#
loop_
_entity_poly.entity_id
_entity_poly.type
_entity_poly.pdbx_seq_one_letter_code
_entity_poly.pdbx_strand_id
1 'polypeptide(L)' 'MSNFAAVLFAVIVLGYLGFLIFGMIQLLPWGLIGLGILAGFGILFFGVLKDRIGNKEDDYYDKNVDL' A
#
# COMPACT_ATOMS: atom_id res chain seq x y z
N MET A 1 -1.82 18.44 -3.09
CA MET A 1 -0.44 18.05 -3.44
C MET A 1 -0.31 18.05 -4.95
N SER A 2 0.80 18.50 -5.53
CA SER A 2 0.99 18.39 -6.98
C SER A 2 1.14 16.92 -7.37
N ASN A 3 0.55 16.52 -8.51
CA ASN A 3 0.62 15.14 -9.00
C ASN A 3 2.07 14.63 -9.11
N PHE A 4 3.02 15.53 -9.41
CA PHE A 4 4.45 15.22 -9.45
C PHE A 4 5.02 14.76 -8.09
N ALA A 5 4.70 15.46 -7.00
CA ALA A 5 5.19 15.11 -5.66
C ALA A 5 4.65 13.74 -5.21
N ALA A 6 3.38 13.44 -5.51
CA ALA A 6 2.77 12.15 -5.21
C ALA A 6 3.43 11.01 -5.99
N VAL A 7 3.70 11.22 -7.29
CA VAL A 7 4.37 10.22 -8.14
C VAL A 7 5.80 9.99 -7.68
N LEU A 8 6.58 11.04 -7.39
CA LEU A 8 7.95 10.89 -6.90
C LEU A 8 7.99 10.14 -5.57
N PHE A 9 7.09 10.47 -4.65
CA PHE A 9 6.98 9.77 -3.37
C PHE A 9 6.64 8.28 -3.57
N ALA A 10 5.69 7.96 -4.46
CA ALA A 10 5.33 6.58 -4.77
C ALA A 10 6.54 5.79 -5.32
N VAL A 11 7.33 6.36 -6.22
CA VAL A 11 8.55 5.71 -6.75
C VAL A 11 9.56 5.44 -5.64
N ILE A 12 9.81 6.40 -4.76
CA ILE A 12 10.75 6.23 -3.63
C ILE A 12 10.27 5.12 -2.69
N VAL A 13 8.98 5.12 -2.34
CA VAL A 13 8.38 4.11 -1.47
C VAL A 13 8.49 2.72 -2.10
N LEU A 14 8.14 2.56 -3.37
CA LEU A 14 8.22 1.29 -4.09
C LEU A 14 9.68 0.80 -4.21
N GLY A 15 10.62 1.69 -4.52
CA GLY A 15 12.05 1.38 -4.58
C GLY A 15 12.58 0.90 -3.22
N TYR A 16 12.24 1.62 -2.14
CA TYR A 16 12.61 1.24 -0.79
C TYR A 16 12.02 -0.12 -0.40
N LEU A 17 10.74 -0.38 -0.72
CA LEU A 17 10.09 -1.67 -0.49
C LEU A 17 10.82 -2.81 -1.22
N GLY A 18 11.27 -2.56 -2.46
CA GLY A 18 12.06 -3.51 -3.24
C GLY A 18 13.41 -3.83 -2.60
N PHE A 19 14.13 -2.82 -2.10
CA PHE A 19 15.37 -3.03 -1.35
C PHE A 19 15.14 -3.81 -0.05
N LEU A 20 14.04 -3.54 0.66
CA LEU A 20 13.67 -4.25 1.89
C LEU A 20 13.44 -5.74 1.58
N ILE A 21 12.67 -6.04 0.53
CA ILE A 21 12.42 -7.42 0.07
C ILE A 21 13.73 -8.10 -0.34
N PHE A 22 14.57 -7.42 -1.12
CA PHE A 22 15.88 -7.95 -1.52
C PHE A 22 16.76 -8.28 -0.32
N GLY A 23 16.86 -7.37 0.66
CA GLY A 23 17.62 -7.60 1.89
C GLY A 23 17.10 -8.78 2.70
N MET A 24 15.78 -8.95 2.81
CA MET A 24 15.19 -10.11 3.48
C MET A 24 15.50 -11.43 2.76
N ILE A 25 15.50 -11.44 1.42
CA ILE A 25 15.90 -12.63 0.65
C ILE A 25 17.37 -12.99 0.90
N GLN A 26 18.27 -12.01 1.05
CA GLN A 26 19.67 -12.27 1.39
C GLN A 26 19.85 -12.85 2.81
N LEU A 27 18.89 -12.62 3.71
CA LEU A 27 18.91 -13.07 5.11
C LEU A 27 18.17 -14.41 5.32
N LEU A 28 17.91 -15.18 4.27
CA LEU A 28 17.29 -16.49 4.40
C LEU A 28 18.16 -17.44 5.26
N PRO A 29 17.55 -18.27 6.14
CA PRO A 29 16.10 -18.49 6.28
C PRO A 29 15.37 -17.47 7.16
N TRP A 30 16.06 -16.64 7.95
CA TRP A 30 15.42 -15.71 8.90
C TRP A 30 14.61 -14.60 8.23
N GLY A 31 14.97 -14.24 7.01
CA GLY A 31 14.19 -13.34 6.16
C GLY A 31 12.76 -13.79 5.89
N LEU A 32 12.43 -15.09 6.03
CA LEU A 32 11.07 -15.60 5.83
C LEU A 32 10.08 -15.00 6.83
N ILE A 33 10.51 -14.72 8.06
CA ILE A 33 9.64 -14.11 9.07
C ILE A 33 9.23 -12.71 8.62
N GLY A 34 10.21 -11.91 8.18
CA GLY A 34 9.96 -10.56 7.67
C GLY A 34 9.10 -10.56 6.41
N LEU A 35 9.38 -11.47 5.47
CA LEU A 35 8.57 -11.63 4.25
C LEU A 35 7.13 -12.05 4.57
N GLY A 36 6.94 -12.95 5.54
CA GLY A 36 5.61 -13.37 5.99
C GLY A 36 4.79 -12.20 6.57
N ILE A 37 5.42 -11.38 7.42
CA ILE A 37 4.79 -10.18 7.99
C ILE A 37 4.45 -9.19 6.87
N LEU A 38 5.37 -8.93 5.95
CA LEU A 38 5.18 -7.98 4.86
C LEU A 38 4.07 -8.45 3.90
N ALA A 39 3.99 -9.75 3.61
CA ALA A 39 2.91 -10.34 2.83
C ALA A 39 1.55 -10.21 3.53
N GLY A 40 1.48 -10.53 4.83
CA GLY A 40 0.26 -10.37 5.63
C GLY A 40 -0.22 -8.93 5.66
N PHE A 41 0.68 -7.98 5.89
CA PHE A 41 0.37 -6.56 5.82
C PHE A 41 -0.10 -6.13 4.43
N GLY A 42 0.59 -6.57 3.37
CA GLY A 42 0.22 -6.24 1.99
C GLY A 42 -1.18 -6.72 1.61
N ILE A 43 -1.58 -7.92 2.06
CA ILE A 43 -2.92 -8.46 1.85
C ILE A 43 -3.98 -7.60 2.55
N LEU A 44 -3.77 -7.28 3.83
CA LEU A 44 -4.71 -6.45 4.59
C LEU A 44 -4.83 -5.04 4.00
N PHE A 45 -3.69 -4.43 3.67
CA PHE A 45 -3.65 -3.10 3.06
C PHE A 45 -4.38 -3.08 1.71
N PHE A 46 -4.14 -4.08 0.86
CA PHE A 46 -4.86 -4.20 -0.41
C PHE A 46 -6.36 -4.43 -0.21
N GLY A 47 -6.76 -5.22 0.81
CA GLY A 47 -8.16 -5.39 1.19
C GLY A 47 -8.84 -4.05 1.50
N VAL A 48 -8.21 -3.23 2.35
CA VAL A 48 -8.73 -1.88 2.69
C VAL A 48 -8.80 -0.97 1.47
N LEU A 49 -7.78 -0.96 0.61
CA LEU A 49 -7.82 -0.14 -0.62
C LEU A 49 -8.95 -0.58 -1.55
N LYS A 50 -9.15 -1.89 -1.72
CA LYS A 50 -10.21 -2.45 -2.54
C LYS A 50 -11.58 -2.04 -1.99
N ASP A 51 -11.77 -2.14 -0.68
CA ASP A 51 -13.02 -1.75 -0.03
C ASP A 51 -13.28 -0.25 -0.17
N ARG A 52 -12.24 0.60 -0.04
CA ARG A 52 -12.37 2.04 -0.26
C ARG A 52 -12.76 2.39 -1.70
N ILE A 53 -12.13 1.77 -2.71
CA ILE A 53 -12.46 2.01 -4.13
C ILE A 53 -13.88 1.50 -4.45
N GLY A 54 -14.34 0.45 -3.76
CA GLY A 54 -15.66 -0.13 -3.95
C GLY A 54 -16.79 0.58 -3.21
N ASN A 55 -16.51 1.54 -2.31
CA ASN A 55 -17.52 2.16 -1.45
C ASN A 55 -18.32 3.24 -2.18
N LYS A 56 -19.32 2.79 -2.95
CA LYS A 56 -20.21 3.65 -3.75
C LYS A 56 -21.18 4.49 -2.91
N GLU A 57 -21.50 4.06 -1.68
CA GLU A 57 -22.41 4.82 -0.80
C GLU A 57 -21.72 6.07 -0.25
N ASP A 58 -20.51 5.95 0.32
CA ASP A 58 -19.74 7.12 0.77
C ASP A 58 -19.49 8.09 -0.39
N ASP A 59 -19.07 7.58 -1.56
CA ASP A 59 -18.86 8.39 -2.76
C ASP A 59 -20.12 9.12 -3.24
N TYR A 60 -21.32 8.57 -2.94
CA TYR A 60 -22.60 9.19 -3.26
C TYR A 60 -22.93 10.31 -2.27
N TYR A 61 -22.75 10.08 -0.96
CA TYR A 61 -23.01 11.10 0.06
C TYR A 61 -22.03 12.29 -0.07
N ASP A 62 -20.74 12.03 -0.30
CA ASP A 62 -19.73 13.08 -0.53
C ASP A 62 -20.05 13.98 -1.73
N LYS A 63 -20.79 13.47 -2.73
CA LYS A 63 -21.10 14.21 -3.98
C LYS A 63 -22.47 14.85 -4.01
N ASN A 64 -23.44 14.33 -3.25
CA ASN A 64 -24.84 14.71 -3.40
C ASN A 64 -25.46 15.27 -2.12
N VAL A 65 -24.74 15.26 -0.99
CA VAL A 65 -25.22 15.80 0.28
C VAL A 65 -24.22 16.84 0.77
N ASP A 66 -24.53 18.11 0.50
CA ASP A 66 -23.84 19.25 1.13
C ASP A 66 -24.28 19.33 2.59
N LEU A 67 -23.35 19.09 3.53
CA LEU A 67 -23.49 19.42 4.95
C LEU A 67 -23.14 20.89 5.20
#